data_AF-A0A3B8ZEA6-F1
#
_entry.id   AF-A0A3B8ZEA6-F1
#
_cell.length_a   1.000
_cell.length_b   1.000
_cell.length_c   1.000
_cell.angle_alpha   90.00
_cell.angle_beta   90.00
_cell.angle_gamma   90.00
#
_symmetry.space_group_name_H-M   'P 1'
#
loop_
_entity.id
_entity.type
_entity.pdbx_description
1 polymer ?
#
loop_
_entity_poly.entity_id
_entity_poly.type
_entity_poly.pdbx_seq_one_letter_code
_entity_poly.pdbx_strand_id
1 'polypeptide(L)' 'AMALYPLSAFRAMNLAAQQVYAAIRRDGTQQSMVAQMQTRQELYEVLDYLQVERRIDQLLRRGTSNE' A
#
# COMPACT_ATOMS: atom_id res chain seq x y z
N ALA A 1 25.35 -12.10 18.44
CA ALA A 1 25.48 -10.68 18.04
C ALA A 1 24.15 -10.21 17.44
N MET A 2 23.78 -8.93 17.61
CA MET A 2 22.56 -8.33 17.07
C MET A 2 22.94 -7.18 16.13
N ALA A 3 22.24 -7.03 15.01
CA ALA A 3 22.43 -5.94 14.05
C ALA A 3 21.09 -5.23 13.83
N LEU A 4 21.12 -3.89 13.85
CA LEU A 4 19.94 -3.04 13.68
C LEU A 4 20.11 -2.19 12.41
N TYR A 5 19.04 -2.11 11.61
CA TYR A 5 18.99 -1.31 10.38
C TYR A 5 17.93 -0.20 10.51
N PRO A 6 18.18 0.81 11.35
CA PRO A 6 17.13 1.70 11.86
C PRO A 6 16.48 2.58 10.80
N LEU A 7 17.16 2.86 9.68
CA LEU A 7 16.72 3.86 8.70
C LEU A 7 16.79 3.37 7.25
N SER A 8 17.22 2.14 6.98
CA SER A 8 17.46 1.67 5.61
C SER A 8 16.20 1.76 4.75
N ALA A 9 15.07 1.25 5.25
CA ALA A 9 13.79 1.32 4.55
C ALA A 9 13.34 2.79 4.37
N PHE A 10 13.43 3.59 5.43
CA PHE A 10 12.99 5.00 5.38
C PHE A 10 13.77 5.84 4.36
N ARG A 11 15.09 5.62 4.26
CA ARG A 11 15.91 6.31 3.26
C ARG A 11 15.52 5.93 1.83
N ALA A 12 15.27 4.65 1.57
CA ALA A 12 14.81 4.19 0.26
C ALA A 12 13.44 4.77 -0.11
N MET A 13 12.49 4.78 0.84
CA MET A 13 11.15 5.33 0.63
C MET A 13 11.19 6.84 0.28
N ASN A 14 12.02 7.62 0.98
CA ASN A 14 12.16 9.06 0.69
C ASN A 14 12.74 9.32 -0.71
N LEU A 15 13.71 8.51 -1.15
CA LEU A 15 14.27 8.65 -2.49
C LEU A 15 13.22 8.36 -3.58
N ALA A 16 12.45 7.28 -3.43
CA ALA A 16 11.37 6.96 -4.37
C ALA A 16 10.31 8.07 -4.41
N ALA A 17 9.90 8.60 -3.25
CA ALA A 17 8.97 9.72 -3.18
C ALA A 17 9.50 10.97 -3.90
N GLN A 18 10.77 11.33 -3.66
CA GLN A 18 11.43 12.45 -4.33
C GLN A 18 11.42 12.29 -5.87
N GLN A 19 11.69 11.08 -6.37
CA GLN A 19 11.67 10.79 -7.81
C GLN A 19 10.27 10.97 -8.40
N VAL A 20 9.24 10.47 -7.72
CA VAL A 20 7.84 10.64 -8.14
C VAL A 20 7.46 12.12 -8.19
N TYR A 21 7.79 12.90 -7.17
CA TYR A 21 7.51 14.34 -7.16
C TYR A 21 8.24 15.10 -8.26
N ALA A 22 9.52 14.77 -8.50
CA ALA A 22 10.29 15.37 -9.58
C ALA A 22 9.71 15.04 -10.96
N ALA A 23 9.28 13.78 -11.18
CA ALA A 23 8.64 13.35 -12.41
C ALA A 23 7.32 14.09 -12.65
N ILE A 24 6.43 14.16 -11.65
CA ILE A 24 5.17 14.91 -11.75
C ILE A 24 5.43 16.37 -12.09
N ARG A 25 6.41 17.01 -11.44
CA ARG A 25 6.71 18.43 -11.69
C ARG A 25 7.28 18.67 -13.09
N ARG A 26 8.09 17.76 -13.61
CA ARG A 26 8.76 17.87 -14.92
C ARG A 26 7.82 17.50 -16.07
N ASP A 27 7.09 16.40 -15.92
CA ASP A 27 6.35 15.75 -17.00
C ASP A 27 4.86 16.12 -16.98
N GLY A 28 4.38 16.80 -15.92
CA GLY A 28 2.97 17.13 -15.72
C GLY A 28 2.10 15.92 -15.34
N THR A 29 2.70 14.74 -15.19
CA THR A 29 2.04 13.47 -14.88
C THR A 29 3.01 12.49 -14.21
N GLN A 30 2.49 11.44 -13.56
CA GLN A 30 3.27 10.38 -12.93
C GLN A 30 3.58 9.19 -13.86
N GLN A 31 3.21 9.25 -15.15
CA GLN A 31 2.96 8.03 -15.93
C GLN A 31 4.20 7.14 -16.05
N SER A 32 5.37 7.78 -16.18
CA SER A 32 6.67 7.13 -16.24
C SER A 32 7.06 6.38 -14.95
N MET A 33 6.45 6.72 -13.81
CA MET A 33 6.77 6.17 -12.49
C MET A 33 5.83 5.05 -12.03
N VAL A 34 4.70 4.82 -12.72
CA VAL A 34 3.69 3.83 -12.30
C VAL A 34 4.28 2.43 -12.16
N ALA A 35 5.16 2.02 -13.07
CA ALA A 35 5.82 0.72 -13.04
C ALA A 35 6.75 0.51 -11.82
N GLN A 36 7.11 1.59 -11.10
CA GLN A 36 7.95 1.55 -9.90
C GLN A 36 7.14 1.64 -8.61
N MET A 37 5.83 1.84 -8.70
CA MET A 37 4.95 1.96 -7.54
C MET A 37 4.50 0.58 -7.06
N GLN A 38 4.27 0.46 -5.75
CA GLN A 38 3.51 -0.66 -5.20
C GLN A 38 2.13 -0.71 -5.86
N THR A 39 1.74 -1.88 -6.35
CA THR A 39 0.42 -2.11 -6.92
C THR A 39 -0.65 -2.08 -5.83
N ARG A 40 -1.91 -1.83 -6.24
CA ARG A 40 -3.05 -1.89 -5.31
C ARG A 40 -3.21 -3.27 -4.67
N GLN A 41 -2.92 -4.33 -5.43
CA GLN A 41 -3.03 -5.70 -4.94
C GLN A 41 -1.99 -5.98 -3.85
N GLU A 42 -0.73 -5.61 -4.06
CA GLU A 42 0.33 -5.73 -3.04
C GLU A 42 0.00 -4.92 -1.78
N LEU A 43 -0.58 -3.72 -1.95
CA LEU A 43 -1.02 -2.92 -0.81
C LEU A 43 -2.13 -3.63 -0.01
N TYR A 44 -3.08 -4.28 -0.69
CA TYR A 44 -4.16 -5.02 -0.01
C TYR A 44 -3.65 -6.22 0.77
N GLU A 45 -2.63 -6.88 0.25
CA GLU A 45 -1.95 -7.98 0.94
C GLU A 45 -1.24 -7.48 2.20
N VAL A 46 -0.53 -6.35 2.12
CA VAL A 46 0.11 -5.72 3.30
C VAL A 46 -0.91 -5.28 4.35
N LEU A 47 -2.09 -4.83 3.92
CA LEU A 47 -3.15 -4.34 4.81
C LEU A 47 -4.08 -5.45 5.35
N ASP A 48 -3.85 -6.72 5.00
CA ASP A 48 -4.76 -7.83 5.32
C ASP A 48 -6.23 -7.55 4.91
N TYR A 49 -6.41 -6.77 3.84
CA TYR A 49 -7.70 -6.16 3.48
C TYR A 49 -8.81 -7.21 3.27
N LEU A 50 -8.47 -8.30 2.57
CA LEU A 50 -9.40 -9.40 2.28
C LEU A 50 -9.88 -10.13 3.54
N GLN A 51 -9.10 -10.12 4.62
CA GLN A 51 -9.54 -10.70 5.88
C GLN A 51 -10.62 -9.85 6.54
N VAL A 52 -10.42 -8.53 6.52
CA VAL A 52 -11.38 -7.55 7.05
C VAL A 52 -12.70 -7.63 6.29
N GLU A 53 -12.65 -7.66 4.95
CA GLU A 53 -13.84 -7.77 4.10
C GLU A 53 -14.64 -9.04 4.40
N ARG A 54 -13.99 -10.21 4.46
CA ARG A 54 -14.65 -11.49 4.80
C ARG A 54 -15.32 -11.44 6.18
N ARG A 55 -14.71 -10.78 7.16
CA ARG A 55 -15.26 -10.67 8.50
C ARG A 55 -16.51 -9.80 8.53
N ILE A 56 -16.51 -8.69 7.79
CA ILE A 56 -17.67 -7.81 7.66
C ILE A 56 -18.83 -8.57 6.99
N ASP A 57 -18.56 -9.28 5.90
CA ASP A 57 -19.57 -10.08 5.18
C ASP A 57 -20.23 -11.12 6.08
N GLN A 58 -19.46 -11.82 6.92
CA GLN A 58 -20.00 -12.82 7.86
C GLN A 58 -20.92 -12.19 8.90
N LEU A 59 -20.57 -11.01 9.42
CA LEU A 59 -21.38 -10.29 10.40
C LEU A 59 -22.70 -9.82 9.78
N LEU A 60 -22.64 -9.26 8.57
CA LEU A 60 -23.83 -8.80 7.86
C LEU A 60 -24.78 -9.96 7.50
N ARG A 61 -24.24 -11.09 7.01
CA ARG A 61 -25.03 -12.31 6.74
C ARG A 61 -25.71 -12.86 7.98
N ARG A 62 -25.04 -12.81 9.13
CA ARG A 62 -25.63 -13.23 10.41
C ARG A 62 -26.76 -12.30 10.86
N GLY A 63 -26.61 -10.99 10.64
CA GLY A 63 -27.64 -10.00 10.95
C GLY A 63 -28.91 -10.17 10.12
N THR A 64 -28.79 -10.50 8.83
CA THR A 64 -29.93 -10.74 7.93
C THR A 64 -30.63 -12.08 8.13
N SER A 65 -30.04 -13.01 8.89
CA SER A 65 -30.63 -14.34 9.16
C SER A 65 -31.53 -14.37 10.41
N ASN A 66 -31.63 -13.23 11.12
CA ASN A 66 -32.27 -13.12 12.43
C ASN A 66 -33.59 -12.30 12.37
N GLU A 67 -34.11 -12.07 11.16
CA GLU A 67 -35.47 -11.61 10.83
C GLU A 67 -36.23 -12.76 10.14
#